data_AF-A0A529LW91-F1
#
_entry.id   AF-A0A529LW91-F1
#
_cell.length_a   1.000
_cell.length_b   1.000
_cell.length_c   1.000
_cell.angle_alpha   90.00
_cell.angle_beta   90.00
_cell.angle_gamma   90.00
#
_symmetry.space_group_name_H-M   'P 1'
#
loop_
_entity.id
_entity.type
_entity.pdbx_description
1 polymer ?
#
loop_
_entity_poly.entity_id
_entity_poly.type
_entity_poly.pdbx_seq_one_letter_code
_entity_poly.pdbx_strand_id
1 'polypeptide(L)'
;MHVDRGILWVVKGDLKQAQADFETAIQIDRNSPGGYYGRGLLRARAGDQDGAIASFNQAIKLYPRYADAYTARSLAWAAKGDLKRAKADRKKALTLGGN
;
A
#
# COMPACT_ATOMS: atom_id res chain seq x y z
N MET A 1 -11.83 -3.43 -11.69
CA MET A 1 -11.89 -2.00 -12.13
C MET A 1 -11.92 -0.97 -10.99
N HIS A 2 -12.23 -1.32 -9.73
CA HIS A 2 -12.18 -0.33 -8.63
C HIS A 2 -10.76 -0.05 -8.11
N VAL A 3 -9.88 -1.06 -8.11
CA VAL A 3 -8.49 -0.93 -7.65
C VAL A 3 -7.68 -0.01 -8.56
N ASP A 4 -7.82 -0.16 -9.88
CA ASP A 4 -7.11 0.67 -10.87
C ASP A 4 -7.55 2.14 -10.80
N ARG A 5 -8.84 2.37 -10.51
CA ARG A 5 -9.42 3.71 -10.36
C ARG A 5 -8.99 4.39 -9.05
N GLY A 6 -8.91 3.63 -7.96
CA GLY A 6 -8.40 4.12 -6.67
C GLY A 6 -6.96 4.62 -6.76
N ILE A 7 -6.11 3.95 -7.54
CA ILE A 7 -4.73 4.39 -7.79
C ILE A 7 -4.71 5.72 -8.57
N LEU A 8 -5.60 5.89 -9.54
CA LEU A 8 -5.72 7.11 -10.35
C LEU A 8 -6.08 8.34 -9.49
N TRP A 9 -6.94 8.17 -8.48
CA TRP A 9 -7.34 9.24 -7.56
C TRP A 9 -6.24 9.63 -6.58
N VAL A 10 -5.41 8.68 -6.13
CA VAL A 10 -4.23 8.95 -5.30
C VAL A 10 -3.23 9.84 -6.05
N VAL A 11 -3.05 9.62 -7.36
CA VAL A 11 -2.20 10.46 -8.22
C VAL A 11 -2.82 11.84 -8.44
N LYS A 12 -4.16 11.92 -8.58
CA LYS A 12 -4.91 13.19 -8.73
C LYS A 12 -4.98 14.05 -7.46
N GLY A 13 -4.56 13.52 -6.31
CA GLY A 13 -4.62 14.23 -5.02
C GLY A 13 -6.01 14.26 -4.38
N ASP A 14 -7.00 13.60 -4.98
CA ASP A 14 -8.38 13.57 -4.49
C ASP A 14 -8.59 12.37 -3.55
N LEU A 15 -8.02 12.50 -2.36
CA LEU A 15 -7.89 11.43 -1.36
C LEU A 15 -9.24 10.87 -0.90
N LYS A 16 -10.31 11.68 -0.95
CA LYS A 16 -11.65 11.26 -0.54
C LYS A 16 -12.25 10.22 -1.50
N GLN A 17 -12.05 10.37 -2.81
CA GLN A 17 -12.55 9.43 -3.80
C GLN A 17 -11.75 8.11 -3.78
N ALA A 18 -10.43 8.19 -3.64
CA ALA A 18 -9.59 7.01 -3.44
C ALA A 18 -9.97 6.23 -2.16
N GLN A 19 -10.28 6.95 -1.08
CA GLN A 19 -10.74 6.34 0.17
C GLN A 19 -12.05 5.58 0.01
N ALA A 20 -13.05 6.19 -0.63
CA ALA A 20 -14.32 5.51 -0.88
C ALA A 20 -14.16 4.26 -1.76
N ASP A 21 -13.33 4.32 -2.81
CA ASP A 21 -13.09 3.17 -3.70
C ASP A 21 -12.34 2.03 -2.99
N PHE A 22 -11.35 2.33 -2.15
CA PHE A 22 -10.61 1.31 -1.41
C PHE A 22 -11.40 0.76 -0.21
N GLU A 23 -12.19 1.57 0.49
CA GLU A 23 -13.10 1.09 1.55
C GLU A 23 -14.18 0.18 0.97
N THR A 24 -14.75 0.54 -0.19
CA THR A 24 -15.71 -0.33 -0.90
C THR A 24 -15.05 -1.65 -1.31
N ALA A 25 -13.80 -1.62 -1.81
CA ALA A 25 -13.07 -2.84 -2.13
C ALA A 25 -12.84 -3.75 -0.91
N ILE A 26 -12.55 -3.19 0.26
CA ILE A 26 -12.41 -3.94 1.52
C ILE A 26 -13.75 -4.45 2.04
N GLN A 27 -14.84 -3.70 1.83
CA GLN A 27 -16.18 -4.13 2.24
C GLN A 27 -16.71 -5.29 1.40
N ILE A 28 -16.45 -5.27 0.09
CA ILE A 28 -16.84 -6.33 -0.84
C ILE A 28 -15.96 -7.57 -0.65
N ASP A 29 -14.65 -7.38 -0.49
CA ASP A 29 -13.70 -8.46 -0.21
C ASP A 29 -12.79 -8.07 0.96
N ARG A 30 -13.14 -8.58 2.14
CA ARG A 30 -12.42 -8.35 3.40
C ARG A 30 -10.98 -8.85 3.37
N ASN A 31 -10.63 -9.68 2.39
CA ASN A 31 -9.30 -10.25 2.17
C ASN A 31 -8.63 -9.74 0.88
N SER A 32 -9.10 -8.63 0.31
CA SER A 32 -8.50 -8.06 -0.90
C SER A 32 -7.12 -7.45 -0.61
N PRO A 33 -6.01 -7.99 -1.15
CA PRO A 33 -4.69 -7.39 -0.98
C PRO A 33 -4.63 -5.95 -1.51
N GLY A 34 -5.33 -5.69 -2.63
CA GLY A 34 -5.42 -4.37 -3.24
C GLY A 34 -6.17 -3.35 -2.36
N GLY A 35 -7.21 -3.79 -1.64
CA GLY A 35 -7.92 -2.95 -0.68
C GLY A 35 -7.01 -2.48 0.46
N TYR A 36 -6.26 -3.41 1.09
CA TYR A 36 -5.30 -3.06 2.14
C TYR A 36 -4.14 -2.20 1.62
N TYR A 37 -3.67 -2.44 0.40
CA TYR A 37 -2.67 -1.60 -0.24
C TYR A 37 -3.17 -0.17 -0.42
N GLY A 38 -4.37 0.02 -0.97
CA GLY A 38 -4.99 1.33 -1.14
C GLY A 38 -5.21 2.07 0.18
N ARG A 39 -5.66 1.37 1.22
CA ARG A 39 -5.78 1.94 2.57
C ARG A 39 -4.43 2.36 3.15
N GLY A 40 -3.37 1.59 2.88
CA GLY A 40 -2.00 1.95 3.27
C GLY A 40 -1.52 3.22 2.59
N LEU A 41 -1.78 3.38 1.29
CA LEU A 41 -1.43 4.60 0.55
C LEU A 41 -2.12 5.85 1.12
N LEU A 42 -3.40 5.75 1.46
CA LEU A 42 -4.15 6.85 2.05
C LEU A 42 -3.58 7.27 3.40
N ARG A 43 -3.29 6.31 4.27
CA ARG A 43 -2.68 6.57 5.58
C ARG A 43 -1.28 7.19 5.45
N ALA A 44 -0.45 6.68 4.54
CA ALA A 44 0.88 7.23 4.27
C ALA A 44 0.79 8.70 3.83
N ARG A 45 -0.21 9.03 3.00
CA ARG A 45 -0.45 10.39 2.53
C ARG A 45 -1.09 11.30 3.58
N ALA A 46 -1.85 10.75 4.52
CA ALA A 46 -2.33 11.44 5.70
C ALA A 46 -1.24 11.66 6.78
N GLY A 47 -0.04 11.15 6.57
CA GLY A 47 1.08 11.24 7.53
C GLY A 47 1.10 10.12 8.57
N ASP A 48 0.07 9.26 8.62
CA ASP A 48 0.01 8.08 9.49
C ASP A 48 0.88 6.95 8.92
N GLN A 49 2.19 7.08 9.08
CA GLN A 49 3.14 6.09 8.57
C GLN A 49 2.99 4.73 9.25
N ASP A 50 2.63 4.70 10.53
CA ASP A 50 2.43 3.45 11.28
C ASP A 50 1.20 2.69 10.79
N GLY A 51 0.07 3.37 10.63
CA GLY A 51 -1.14 2.77 10.08
C GLY A 51 -0.98 2.38 8.60
N ALA A 52 -0.14 3.09 7.85
CA ALA A 52 0.22 2.72 6.48
C ALA A 52 0.99 1.41 6.44
N ILE A 53 2.05 1.30 7.25
CA ILE A 53 2.86 0.09 7.40
C ILE A 53 1.99 -1.10 7.80
N ALA A 54 1.10 -0.93 8.76
CA ALA A 54 0.16 -1.99 9.17
C ALA A 54 -0.74 -2.46 8.03
N SER A 55 -1.20 -1.54 7.17
CA SER A 55 -2.05 -1.89 6.03
C SER A 55 -1.25 -2.58 4.91
N PHE A 56 -0.05 -2.10 4.60
CA PHE A 56 0.84 -2.78 3.66
C PHE A 56 1.28 -4.16 4.15
N ASN A 57 1.50 -4.32 5.47
CA ASN A 57 1.76 -5.61 6.08
C ASN A 57 0.61 -6.59 5.82
N GLN A 58 -0.63 -6.13 5.94
CA GLN A 58 -1.78 -6.97 5.68
C GLN A 58 -1.90 -7.34 4.19
N ALA A 59 -1.68 -6.38 3.28
CA ALA A 59 -1.63 -6.65 1.85
C ALA A 59 -0.57 -7.70 1.49
N ILE A 60 0.63 -7.60 2.09
CA ILE A 60 1.74 -8.55 1.91
C ILE A 60 1.43 -9.92 2.52
N LYS A 61 0.75 -9.98 3.66
CA LYS A 61 0.31 -11.27 4.25
C LYS A 61 -0.66 -12.00 3.33
N LEU A 62 -1.59 -11.27 2.73
CA LEU A 62 -2.59 -11.82 1.81
C LEU A 62 -1.97 -12.18 0.45
N TYR A 63 -1.05 -11.35 -0.04
CA TYR A 63 -0.30 -11.61 -1.27
C TYR A 63 1.20 -11.38 -1.07
N PRO A 64 1.97 -12.41 -0.69
CA PRO A 64 3.41 -12.29 -0.40
C PRO A 64 4.27 -11.89 -1.60
N ARG A 65 3.73 -11.96 -2.82
CA ARG A 65 4.38 -11.55 -4.06
C ARG A 65 3.98 -10.13 -4.50
N TYR A 66 3.32 -9.35 -3.64
CA TYR A 66 2.86 -8.01 -3.98
C TYR A 66 4.02 -6.99 -3.98
N ALA A 67 4.75 -6.90 -5.10
CA ALA A 67 5.92 -6.02 -5.23
C ALA A 67 5.60 -4.55 -4.86
N ASP A 68 4.46 -4.01 -5.30
CA ASP A 68 4.07 -2.62 -5.00
C ASP A 68 3.84 -2.39 -3.51
N ALA A 69 3.27 -3.36 -2.78
CA ALA A 69 3.08 -3.23 -1.34
C ALA A 69 4.41 -3.20 -0.59
N TYR A 70 5.42 -3.97 -1.03
CA TYR A 70 6.78 -3.85 -0.47
C TYR A 70 7.41 -2.49 -0.80
N THR A 71 7.26 -1.99 -2.03
CA THR A 71 7.74 -0.66 -2.41
C THR A 71 7.10 0.43 -1.54
N ALA A 72 5.78 0.43 -1.39
CA ALA A 72 5.07 1.43 -0.59
C ALA A 72 5.42 1.32 0.91
N ARG A 73 5.54 0.10 1.45
CA ARG A 73 6.01 -0.11 2.83
C ARG A 73 7.44 0.38 3.04
N SER A 74 8.32 0.20 2.05
CA SER A 74 9.70 0.71 2.12
C SER A 74 9.75 2.23 2.23
N LEU A 75 8.88 2.94 1.51
CA LEU A 75 8.77 4.40 1.58
C LEU A 75 8.25 4.86 2.94
N ALA A 76 7.25 4.17 3.49
CA ALA A 76 6.73 4.47 4.83
C ALA A 76 7.79 4.23 5.92
N TRP A 77 8.58 3.15 5.83
CA TRP A 77 9.72 2.93 6.72
C TRP A 77 10.80 4.00 6.60
N ALA A 78 11.11 4.43 5.37
CA ALA A 78 12.07 5.50 5.12
C ALA A 78 11.59 6.84 5.70
N ALA A 79 10.29 7.16 5.57
CA ALA A 79 9.68 8.35 6.17
C ALA A 79 9.75 8.32 7.71
N LYS A 80 9.74 7.12 8.32
CA LYS A 80 9.99 6.94 9.77
C LYS A 80 11.47 6.96 10.16
N GLY A 81 12.39 7.01 9.21
CA GLY A 81 13.84 6.91 9.44
C GLY A 81 14.36 5.48 9.61
N ASP A 82 13.53 4.44 9.49
CA ASP A 82 13.97 3.04 9.54
C ASP A 82 14.47 2.58 8.15
N LEU A 83 15.67 3.06 7.80
CA LEU A 83 16.31 2.74 6.53
C LEU A 83 16.67 1.26 6.40
N LYS A 84 16.84 0.54 7.51
CA LYS A 84 17.17 -0.89 7.50
C LYS A 84 16.00 -1.69 6.96
N ARG A 85 14.78 -1.46 7.49
CA ARG A 85 13.57 -2.11 6.98
C ARG A 85 13.21 -1.64 5.57
N ALA A 86 13.39 -0.35 5.28
CA ALA A 86 13.17 0.18 3.93
C ALA A 86 14.03 -0.53 2.87
N LYS A 87 15.33 -0.69 3.12
CA LYS A 87 16.24 -1.40 2.21
C LYS A 87 15.85 -2.86 2.02
N ALA A 88 15.46 -3.55 3.09
CA ALA A 88 15.01 -4.94 3.02
C ALA A 88 13.77 -5.09 2.13
N ASP A 89 12.78 -4.22 2.31
CA ASP A 89 11.55 -4.21 1.52
C ASP A 89 11.81 -3.86 0.06
N ARG A 90 12.66 -2.87 -0.21
CA ARG A 90 13.04 -2.49 -1.58
C ARG A 90 13.76 -3.64 -2.30
N LYS A 91 14.65 -4.36 -1.61
CA LYS A 91 15.29 -5.56 -2.16
C LYS A 91 14.25 -6.61 -2.50
N LYS A 92 13.28 -6.86 -1.61
CA LYS A 92 12.22 -7.84 -1.83
C LYS A 92 11.32 -7.45 -3.02
N ALA A 93 10.96 -6.17 -3.13
CA ALA A 93 10.19 -5.65 -4.26
C ALA A 93 10.91 -5.88 -5.60
N LEU A 94 12.21 -5.58 -5.67
CA LEU A 94 13.03 -5.82 -6.86
C LEU A 94 13.07 -7.30 -7.26
N THR A 95 13.24 -8.20 -6.30
CA THR A 95 13.20 -9.65 -6.56
C THR A 95 11.84 -10.13 -7.05
N LEU A 96 10.75 -9.46 -6.68
CA LEU A 96 9.39 -9.86 -7.06
C LEU A 96 8.91 -9.23 -8.37
N GLY A 97 9.38 -8.02 -8.71
CA GLY A 97 9.01 -7.30 -9.93
C GLY A 97 9.96 -7.52 -11.11
N GLY A 98 11.16 -8.04 -10.87
CA GLY A 98 12.10 -8.45 -11.90
C GLY A 98 11.96 -9.93 -12.22
N ASN A 99 10.95 -10.31 -13.03
CA ASN A 99 10.90 -11.60 -13.72
C ASN A 99 10.00 -11.53 -14.96
#